data_AF-W1J5Y5-F1
#
_entry.id   AF-W1J5Y5-F1
#
_cell.length_a   1.000
_cell.length_b   1.000
_cell.length_c   1.000
_cell.angle_alpha   90.00
_cell.angle_beta   90.00
_cell.angle_gamma   90.00
#
_symmetry.space_group_name_H-M   'P 1'
#
loop_
_entity.id
_entity.type
_entity.pdbx_description
1 polymer ?
#
loop_
_entity_poly.entity_id
_entity_poly.type
_entity_poly.pdbx_seq_one_letter_code
_entity_poly.pdbx_strand_id
1 'polypeptide(L)'
;MMKIVMTAMVIHDDGFTTQETLLTLQKTAEQDELLGLSLNESKRLLNHAQLSIIQSQTQAYMQTHRECTHCHQRRQIKDHQTRHYHTLFGVIPIKGLRLYRCNCERNNTKSVSLLSEWLPENIHPELKYIEAKWASLMSYNLTVDRLKDILPINQ
;
A
#
# COMPACT_ATOMS: atom_id res chain seq x y z
N MET A 1 5.98 6.73 -32.97
CA MET A 1 5.91 6.05 -31.65
C MET A 1 6.46 6.99 -30.57
N MET A 2 5.73 7.18 -29.49
CA MET A 2 6.05 8.07 -28.38
C MET A 2 6.08 7.27 -27.07
N LYS A 3 7.11 7.50 -26.26
CA LYS A 3 7.24 6.90 -24.93
C LYS A 3 6.72 7.88 -23.89
N ILE A 4 5.78 7.44 -23.05
CA ILE A 4 5.27 8.21 -21.91
C ILE A 4 5.75 7.52 -20.64
N VAL A 5 6.37 8.28 -19.73
CA VAL A 5 6.84 7.78 -18.43
C VAL A 5 6.15 8.58 -17.33
N MET A 6 5.44 7.89 -16.46
CA MET A 6 4.79 8.45 -15.28
C MET A 6 5.63 8.09 -14.05
N THR A 7 6.00 9.10 -13.27
CA THR A 7 6.83 8.91 -12.08
C THR A 7 6.20 9.56 -10.87
N ALA A 8 6.35 8.93 -9.70
CA ALA A 8 6.08 9.56 -8.43
C ALA A 8 7.38 10.18 -7.88
N MET A 9 7.25 11.33 -7.23
CA MET A 9 8.31 11.94 -6.43
C MET A 9 7.86 11.90 -4.98
N VAL A 10 8.58 11.14 -4.16
CA VAL A 10 8.38 11.05 -2.71
C VAL A 10 9.34 12.03 -2.06
N ILE A 11 8.80 12.99 -1.32
CA ILE A 11 9.56 13.97 -0.54
C ILE A 11 9.47 13.55 0.92
N HIS A 12 10.60 13.22 1.52
CA HIS A 12 10.70 12.81 2.92
C HIS A 12 10.87 14.04 3.82
N ASP A 13 10.60 13.89 5.12
CA ASP A 13 10.64 14.99 6.10
C ASP A 13 12.05 15.60 6.27
N ASP A 14 13.09 14.85 5.93
CA ASP A 14 14.49 15.31 5.91
C ASP A 14 14.87 16.09 4.64
N GLY A 15 13.90 16.30 3.74
CA GLY A 15 14.08 16.94 2.44
C GLY A 15 14.68 16.03 1.37
N PHE A 16 15.02 14.78 1.69
CA PHE A 16 15.44 13.81 0.69
C PHE A 16 14.28 13.53 -0.26
N THR A 17 14.59 13.41 -1.56
CA THR A 17 13.59 13.09 -2.58
C THR A 17 13.95 11.79 -3.27
N THR A 18 12.96 10.93 -3.43
CA THR A 18 13.09 9.69 -4.20
C THR A 18 12.14 9.76 -5.39
N GLN A 19 12.63 9.45 -6.57
CA GLN A 19 11.81 9.32 -7.77
C GLN A 19 11.68 7.85 -8.13
N GLU A 20 10.47 7.43 -8.46
CA GLU A 20 10.19 6.07 -8.91
C GLU A 20 9.23 6.08 -10.09
N THR A 21 9.39 5.11 -10.98
CA THR A 21 8.54 5.00 -12.17
C THR A 21 7.30 4.18 -11.84
N LEU A 22 6.13 4.81 -11.94
CA LEU A 22 4.84 4.15 -11.76
C LEU A 22 4.43 3.40 -13.03
N LEU A 23 4.63 3.99 -14.21
CA LEU A 23 4.21 3.37 -15.45
C LEU A 23 5.02 3.88 -16.63
N THR A 24 5.37 2.99 -17.55
CA THR A 24 5.93 3.33 -18.86
C THR A 24 5.00 2.80 -19.94
N LEU A 25 4.58 3.69 -20.83
CA LEU A 25 3.70 3.40 -21.96
C LEU A 25 4.40 3.70 -23.27
N GLN A 26 4.10 2.90 -24.28
CA GLN A 26 4.41 3.18 -25.67
C GLN A 26 3.09 3.46 -26.37
N LYS A 27 2.96 4.65 -26.97
CA LYS A 27 1.76 5.11 -27.67
C LYS A 27 2.12 5.58 -29.07
N THR A 28 1.21 5.47 -30.02
CA THR A 28 1.35 6.07 -31.35
C THR A 28 0.31 7.18 -31.53
N ALA A 29 0.45 7.97 -32.60
CA ALA A 29 -0.57 8.94 -33.01
C ALA A 29 -1.25 8.47 -34.30
N GLU A 30 -1.28 7.15 -34.51
CA GLU A 30 -1.88 6.51 -35.67
C GLU A 30 -3.41 6.51 -35.52
N GLN A 31 -4.10 6.48 -36.64
CA GLN A 31 -5.56 6.70 -36.69
C GLN A 31 -6.37 5.63 -35.95
N ASP A 32 -5.79 4.43 -35.76
CA ASP A 32 -6.41 3.30 -35.07
C ASP A 32 -5.94 3.14 -33.60
N GLU A 33 -5.03 4.00 -33.11
CA GLU A 33 -4.58 3.94 -31.72
C GLU A 33 -5.59 4.60 -30.77
N LEU A 34 -5.93 3.92 -29.68
CA LEU A 34 -6.82 4.45 -28.66
C LEU A 34 -6.19 5.63 -27.93
N LEU A 35 -6.83 6.79 -28.01
CA LEU A 35 -6.40 8.00 -27.31
C LEU A 35 -6.53 7.81 -25.78
N GLY A 36 -5.41 8.03 -25.07
CA GLY A 36 -5.37 8.01 -23.60
C GLY A 36 -5.03 6.64 -22.99
N LEU A 37 -5.46 6.44 -21.75
CA LEU A 37 -5.23 5.20 -21.01
C LEU A 37 -6.31 4.16 -21.34
N SER A 38 -5.88 2.95 -21.64
CA SER A 38 -6.74 1.78 -21.55
C SER A 38 -7.04 1.45 -20.09
N LEU A 39 -8.12 0.69 -19.86
CA LEU A 39 -8.49 0.27 -18.53
C LEU A 39 -7.40 -0.56 -17.83
N ASN A 40 -6.67 -1.38 -18.59
CA ASN A 40 -5.55 -2.15 -18.07
C ASN A 40 -4.36 -1.24 -17.66
N GLU A 41 -4.05 -0.22 -18.46
CA GLU A 41 -3.01 0.75 -18.12
C GLU A 41 -3.39 1.57 -16.87
N SER A 42 -4.65 1.99 -16.74
CA SER A 42 -5.17 2.66 -15.55
C SER A 42 -5.08 1.79 -14.30
N LYS A 43 -5.46 0.51 -14.40
CA LYS A 43 -5.32 -0.48 -13.31
C LYS A 43 -3.88 -0.62 -12.84
N ARG A 44 -2.93 -0.77 -13.78
CA ARG A 44 -1.50 -0.84 -13.47
C ARG A 44 -0.99 0.43 -12.81
N LEU A 45 -1.39 1.59 -13.32
CA LEU A 45 -1.02 2.88 -12.75
C LEU A 45 -1.49 3.02 -11.30
N LEU A 46 -2.77 2.73 -11.05
CA LEU A 46 -3.37 2.81 -9.71
C LEU A 46 -2.71 1.82 -8.74
N ASN A 47 -2.41 0.61 -9.19
CA ASN A 47 -1.73 -0.39 -8.36
C ASN A 47 -0.32 0.05 -7.96
N HIS A 48 0.49 0.51 -8.92
CA HIS A 48 1.83 0.99 -8.60
C HIS A 48 1.81 2.27 -7.75
N ALA A 49 0.87 3.18 -7.99
CA ALA A 49 0.70 4.35 -7.14
C ALA A 49 0.32 3.95 -5.70
N GLN A 50 -0.58 2.98 -5.53
CA GLN A 50 -0.98 2.49 -4.21
C GLN A 50 0.19 1.81 -3.48
N LEU A 51 0.98 1.02 -4.20
CA LEU A 51 2.20 0.38 -3.68
C LEU A 51 3.18 1.44 -3.17
N SER A 52 3.47 2.45 -3.98
CA SER A 52 4.36 3.57 -3.65
C SER A 52 3.97 4.28 -2.36
N ILE A 53 2.70 4.67 -2.27
CA ILE A 53 2.15 5.44 -1.15
C ILE A 53 2.25 4.61 0.13
N ILE A 54 1.79 3.36 0.09
CA ILE A 54 1.80 2.48 1.26
C ILE A 54 3.23 2.17 1.70
N GLN A 55 4.15 1.89 0.78
CA GLN A 55 5.55 1.64 1.13
C GLN A 55 6.18 2.84 1.82
N SER A 56 5.96 4.05 1.29
CA SER A 56 6.46 5.29 1.87
C SER A 56 5.90 5.54 3.28
N GLN A 57 4.58 5.42 3.44
CA GLN A 57 3.92 5.56 4.75
C GLN A 57 4.40 4.53 5.76
N THR A 58 4.54 3.28 5.33
CA THR A 58 4.98 2.18 6.19
C THR A 58 6.42 2.40 6.64
N GLN A 59 7.32 2.78 5.74
CA GLN A 59 8.71 3.06 6.07
C GLN A 59 8.80 4.20 7.10
N ALA A 60 8.09 5.31 6.87
CA ALA A 60 8.04 6.43 7.81
C ALA A 60 7.52 5.99 9.19
N TYR A 61 6.44 5.20 9.23
CA TYR A 61 5.90 4.69 10.49
C TYR A 61 6.90 3.78 11.23
N MET A 62 7.52 2.82 10.53
CA MET A 62 8.48 1.89 11.14
C MET A 62 9.70 2.62 11.73
N GLN A 63 10.15 3.70 11.09
CA GLN A 63 11.29 4.49 11.55
C GLN A 63 10.93 5.33 12.77
N THR A 64 9.81 6.07 12.71
CA THR A 64 9.36 6.98 13.78
C THR A 64 8.93 6.25 15.04
N HIS A 65 8.41 5.02 14.93
CA HIS A 65 7.90 4.24 16.06
C HIS A 65 8.91 3.22 16.61
N ARG A 66 10.20 3.31 16.25
CA ARG A 66 11.21 2.35 16.72
C ARG A 66 11.61 2.57 18.18
N GLU A 67 11.48 3.79 18.69
CA GLU A 67 11.84 4.13 20.07
C GLU A 67 10.77 3.68 21.06
N CYS A 68 11.18 3.46 22.31
CA CYS A 68 10.23 3.21 23.39
C CYS A 68 9.49 4.51 23.74
N THR A 69 8.17 4.45 23.84
CA THR A 69 7.33 5.62 24.17
C THR A 69 7.53 6.13 25.60
N HIS A 70 8.17 5.37 26.48
CA HIS A 70 8.40 5.75 27.89
C HIS A 70 9.79 6.35 28.16
N CYS A 71 10.84 5.73 27.62
CA CYS A 71 12.22 6.14 27.90
C CYS A 71 12.98 6.60 26.65
N HIS A 72 12.33 6.61 25.47
CA HIS A 72 12.90 7.01 24.18
C HIS A 72 14.13 6.22 23.73
N GLN A 73 14.50 5.15 24.44
CA GLN A 73 15.58 4.27 23.99
C GLN A 73 15.14 3.51 22.72
N ARG A 74 16.06 3.43 21.76
CA ARG A 74 15.85 2.73 20.51
C ARG A 74 15.69 1.23 20.74
N ARG A 75 14.54 0.66 20.35
CA ARG A 75 14.26 -0.78 20.55
C ARG A 75 15.01 -1.64 19.53
N GLN A 76 15.44 -2.81 19.99
CA GLN A 76 16.08 -3.83 19.15
C GLN A 76 15.06 -4.51 18.25
N ILE A 77 15.43 -4.77 17.00
CA ILE A 77 14.59 -5.50 16.05
C ILE A 77 14.68 -6.98 16.38
N LYS A 78 13.53 -7.61 16.60
CA LYS A 78 13.41 -9.05 16.80
C LYS A 78 13.33 -9.80 15.47
N ASP A 79 12.42 -9.36 14.61
CA ASP A 79 12.22 -9.93 13.28
C ASP A 79 11.62 -8.90 12.32
N HIS A 80 11.63 -9.26 11.04
CA HIS A 80 10.90 -8.58 9.98
C HIS A 80 9.70 -9.43 9.59
N GLN A 81 8.58 -8.76 9.31
CA GLN A 81 7.31 -9.39 8.97
C GLN A 81 6.75 -8.76 7.70
N THR A 82 5.99 -9.54 6.94
CA THR A 82 5.26 -9.07 5.76
C THR A 82 3.79 -9.42 5.92
N ARG A 83 2.90 -8.46 5.68
CA ARG A 83 1.45 -8.65 5.61
C ARG A 83 0.94 -8.21 4.25
N HIS A 84 -0.12 -8.85 3.75
CA HIS A 84 -0.80 -8.40 2.55
C HIS A 84 -1.97 -7.49 2.96
N TYR A 85 -1.97 -6.27 2.44
CA TYR A 85 -3.01 -5.29 2.71
C TYR A 85 -3.88 -5.10 1.47
N HIS A 86 -5.16 -5.42 1.61
CA HIS A 86 -6.12 -5.45 0.52
C HIS A 86 -6.74 -4.07 0.33
N THR A 87 -6.63 -3.51 -0.86
CA THR A 87 -7.15 -2.19 -1.21
C THR A 87 -7.99 -2.28 -2.49
N LEU A 88 -8.74 -1.21 -2.81
CA LEU A 88 -9.40 -1.09 -4.12
C LEU A 88 -8.39 -1.06 -5.28
N PHE A 89 -7.13 -0.76 -4.99
CA PHE A 89 -6.08 -0.58 -5.97
C PHE A 89 -5.04 -1.72 -5.94
N GLY A 90 -5.34 -2.85 -5.30
CA GLY A 90 -4.45 -4.02 -5.29
C GLY A 90 -4.18 -4.60 -3.91
N VAL A 91 -3.48 -5.73 -3.91
CA VAL A 91 -3.01 -6.42 -2.71
C VAL A 91 -1.55 -6.04 -2.48
N ILE A 92 -1.34 -5.14 -1.52
CA ILE A 92 -0.05 -4.51 -1.32
C ILE A 92 0.74 -5.25 -0.22
N PRO A 93 1.95 -5.78 -0.52
CA PRO A 93 2.81 -6.35 0.50
C PRO A 93 3.42 -5.24 1.37
N ILE A 94 3.07 -5.25 2.65
CA ILE A 94 3.55 -4.30 3.65
C ILE A 94 4.62 -4.98 4.49
N LYS A 95 5.85 -4.44 4.44
CA LYS A 95 6.96 -4.86 5.30
C LYS A 95 6.91 -4.10 6.62
N GLY A 96 7.18 -4.76 7.72
CA GLY A 96 7.34 -4.04 8.97
C GLY A 96 8.14 -4.79 10.01
N LEU A 97 8.22 -4.19 11.19
CA LEU A 97 9.16 -4.60 12.22
C LEU A 97 8.43 -5.19 13.41
N ARG A 98 9.01 -6.27 13.95
CA ARG A 98 8.75 -6.69 15.31
C ARG A 98 9.92 -6.26 16.18
N LEU A 99 9.61 -5.58 17.28
CA LEU A 99 10.60 -5.04 18.20
C LEU A 99 10.56 -5.81 19.52
N TYR A 100 11.71 -5.94 20.17
CA TYR A 100 11.72 -6.30 21.58
C TYR A 100 11.11 -5.14 22.39
N ARG A 101 10.29 -5.48 23.38
CA ARG A 101 9.77 -4.47 24.33
C ARG A 101 10.91 -3.97 25.21
N CYS A 102 10.87 -2.69 25.58
CA CYS A 102 11.88 -2.14 26.47
C CYS A 102 11.69 -2.69 27.89
N ASN A 103 12.78 -2.79 28.66
CA ASN A 103 12.72 -3.23 30.06
C ASN A 103 11.93 -2.26 30.97
N CYS A 104 11.73 -1.00 30.53
CA CYS A 104 10.89 -0.04 31.24
C CYS A 104 9.39 -0.26 31.03
N GLU A 105 8.99 -1.03 30.01
CA GLU A 105 7.59 -1.38 29.76
C GLU A 105 7.15 -2.48 30.73
N ARG A 106 6.12 -2.24 31.53
CA ARG A 106 5.45 -3.31 32.29
C ARG A 106 4.51 -4.06 31.35
N ASN A 107 4.98 -5.17 30.77
CA ASN A 107 4.19 -5.98 29.85
C ASN A 107 4.49 -7.48 30.00
N ASN A 108 3.49 -8.33 29.73
CA ASN A 108 3.63 -9.79 29.81
C ASN A 108 4.29 -10.40 28.56
N THR A 109 4.45 -9.62 27.49
CA THR A 109 5.04 -10.08 26.23
C THR A 109 6.46 -9.55 26.05
N LYS A 110 7.36 -10.35 25.46
CA LYS A 110 8.76 -9.92 25.20
C LYS A 110 8.95 -9.07 23.94
N SER A 111 7.96 -9.04 23.05
CA SER A 111 8.09 -8.39 21.74
C SER A 111 6.74 -7.93 21.20
N VAL A 112 6.77 -6.91 20.36
CA VAL A 112 5.61 -6.25 19.79
C VAL A 112 5.76 -6.06 18.29
N SER A 113 4.66 -6.23 17.55
CA SER A 113 4.62 -6.04 16.10
C SER A 113 4.10 -4.64 15.81
N LEU A 114 4.94 -3.77 15.21
CA LEU A 114 4.53 -2.42 14.86
C LEU A 114 3.42 -2.41 13.81
N LEU A 115 3.44 -3.35 12.84
CA LEU A 115 2.34 -3.45 11.88
C LEU A 115 1.02 -3.85 12.54
N SER A 116 1.04 -4.71 13.56
CA SER A 116 -0.20 -5.10 14.24
C SER A 116 -0.76 -3.96 15.10
N GLU A 117 0.11 -3.11 15.66
CA GLU A 117 -0.33 -1.91 16.39
C GLU A 117 -0.87 -0.84 15.44
N TRP A 118 -0.19 -0.59 14.33
CA TRP A 118 -0.59 0.42 13.36
C TRP A 118 -1.81 0.02 12.53
N LEU A 119 -1.82 -1.24 12.09
CA LEU A 119 -2.76 -1.75 11.11
C LEU A 119 -3.46 -3.01 11.65
N PRO A 120 -4.52 -2.85 12.44
CA PRO A 120 -5.21 -3.98 13.06
C PRO A 120 -5.86 -4.91 12.02
N GLU A 121 -6.46 -4.35 10.97
CA GLU A 121 -7.09 -5.11 9.88
C GLU A 121 -6.22 -5.17 8.62
N ASN A 122 -6.26 -6.28 7.88
CA ASN A 122 -5.56 -6.41 6.59
C ASN A 122 -6.34 -5.84 5.38
N ILE A 123 -7.39 -5.05 5.62
CA ILE A 123 -8.26 -4.54 4.56
C ILE A 123 -8.46 -3.03 4.69
N HIS A 124 -8.37 -2.33 3.56
CA HIS A 124 -8.63 -0.91 3.51
C HIS A 124 -10.12 -0.61 3.76
N PRO A 125 -10.46 0.36 4.61
CA PRO A 125 -11.85 0.69 4.93
C PRO A 125 -12.72 0.96 3.69
N GLU A 126 -12.14 1.60 2.68
CA GLU A 126 -12.86 1.91 1.43
C GLU A 126 -13.17 0.66 0.61
N LEU A 127 -12.28 -0.34 0.58
CA LEU A 127 -12.57 -1.63 -0.07
C LEU A 127 -13.74 -2.31 0.63
N LYS A 128 -13.68 -2.39 1.97
CA LYS A 128 -14.74 -2.97 2.80
C LYS A 128 -16.10 -2.28 2.57
N TYR A 129 -16.10 -0.95 2.48
CA TYR A 129 -17.30 -0.17 2.21
C TYR A 129 -17.87 -0.43 0.81
N ILE A 130 -17.04 -0.40 -0.23
CA ILE A 130 -17.49 -0.60 -1.61
C ILE A 130 -18.01 -2.03 -1.79
N GLU A 131 -17.32 -3.04 -1.28
CA GLU A 131 -17.80 -4.43 -1.32
C GLU A 131 -19.15 -4.58 -0.61
N ALA A 132 -19.31 -4.02 0.59
CA ALA A 132 -20.58 -4.08 1.32
C ALA A 132 -21.72 -3.35 0.58
N LYS A 133 -21.44 -2.17 0.03
CA LYS A 133 -22.41 -1.38 -0.73
C LYS A 133 -22.92 -2.16 -1.94
N TRP A 134 -22.01 -2.72 -2.74
CA TRP A 134 -22.38 -3.44 -3.95
C TRP A 134 -22.99 -4.81 -3.66
N ALA A 135 -22.53 -5.50 -2.61
CA ALA A 135 -23.12 -6.76 -2.15
C ALA A 135 -24.55 -6.60 -1.61
N SER A 136 -24.97 -5.38 -1.25
CA SER A 136 -26.37 -5.09 -0.92
C SER A 136 -27.28 -5.02 -2.16
N LEU A 137 -26.71 -4.83 -3.35
CA LEU A 137 -27.43 -4.69 -4.61
C LEU A 137 -27.36 -5.97 -5.47
N MET A 138 -26.37 -6.82 -5.25
CA MET A 138 -26.15 -8.05 -6.00
C MET A 138 -25.38 -9.08 -5.19
N SER A 139 -25.31 -10.33 -5.67
CA SER A 139 -24.52 -11.37 -5.00
C SER A 139 -23.05 -10.96 -4.82
N TYR A 140 -22.40 -11.45 -3.77
CA TYR A 140 -21.00 -11.13 -3.47
C TYR A 140 -20.06 -11.47 -4.64
N ASN A 141 -20.19 -12.65 -5.24
CA ASN A 141 -19.34 -13.04 -6.36
C ASN A 141 -19.51 -12.08 -7.56
N LEU A 142 -20.75 -11.71 -7.87
CA LEU A 142 -21.01 -10.74 -8.95
C LEU A 142 -20.43 -9.35 -8.64
N THR A 143 -20.46 -8.93 -7.37
CA THR A 143 -19.81 -7.70 -6.92
C THR A 143 -18.31 -7.75 -7.19
N VAL A 144 -17.63 -8.82 -6.75
CA VAL A 144 -16.18 -8.96 -6.94
C VAL A 144 -15.82 -8.96 -8.42
N ASP A 145 -16.57 -9.67 -9.26
CA ASP A 145 -16.34 -9.72 -10.70
C ASP A 145 -16.51 -8.33 -11.35
N ARG A 146 -17.57 -7.60 -10.99
CA ARG A 146 -17.82 -6.25 -11.52
C ARG A 146 -16.78 -5.24 -11.07
N LEU A 147 -16.30 -5.33 -9.84
CA LEU A 147 -15.23 -4.46 -9.39
C LEU A 147 -13.90 -4.78 -10.10
N LYS A 148 -13.61 -6.06 -10.37
CA LYS A 148 -12.44 -6.47 -11.16
C LYS A 148 -12.50 -5.99 -12.60
N ASP A 149 -13.68 -5.72 -13.16
CA ASP A 149 -13.81 -5.14 -14.49
C ASP A 149 -13.15 -3.75 -14.54
N ILE A 150 -13.25 -2.95 -13.46
CA ILE A 150 -12.81 -1.54 -13.45
C ILE A 150 -11.55 -1.26 -12.61
N LEU A 151 -11.33 -2.01 -11.54
CA LEU A 151 -10.28 -1.77 -10.54
C LEU A 151 -9.30 -2.95 -10.48
N PRO A 152 -8.04 -2.72 -10.05
CA PRO A 152 -7.05 -3.79 -9.90
C PRO A 152 -7.23 -4.54 -8.56
N ILE A 153 -8.46 -4.90 -8.19
CA ILE A 153 -8.72 -5.62 -6.93
C ILE A 153 -8.19 -7.04 -7.05
N ASN A 154 -7.54 -7.52 -5.98
CA ASN A 154 -6.92 -8.84 -5.93
C ASN A 154 -5.79 -9.06 -6.95
N GLN A 155 -5.23 -7.97 -7.49
CA GLN A 155 -3.99 -7.96 -8.29
C GLN A 155 -2.80 -7.55 -7.43
#